data_AF-A0AAV2ZEU6-F1
#
_entry.id   AF-A0AAV2ZEU6-F1
#
_cell.length_a   1.000
_cell.length_b   1.000
_cell.length_c   1.000
_cell.angle_alpha   90.00
_cell.angle_beta   90.00
_cell.angle_gamma   90.00
#
_symmetry.space_group_name_H-M   'P 1'
#
loop_
_entity.id
_entity.type
_entity.pdbx_description
1 polymer ?
#
loop_
_entity_poly.entity_id
_entity_poly.type
_entity_poly.pdbx_seq_one_letter_code
_entity_poly.pdbx_strand_id
1 'polypeptide(L)'
;MPDDRIVHWLGEPSTESRPCGAFLFDKSIAAQVKQLGWTAKYVSADEDSIIRYLCWDNLKKDATSEDHFTLLVHTGVPFGEQYIDRKDQDEEVLATVRASLKKLLPFLPSEEDTIVHRWRHSQVVKPHDDPLVPSLVLNSSLNIYLAGDAFLGSTFDKCLLSAKSVVEMLSQRHGASSL
;
A
#
# COMPACT_ATOMS: atom_id res chain seq x y z
N MET A 1 33.25 -4.35 -8.17
CA MET A 1 32.22 -3.53 -8.86
C MET A 1 30.90 -4.26 -8.71
N PRO A 2 29.78 -3.59 -8.37
CA PRO A 2 28.48 -4.21 -8.47
C PRO A 2 28.25 -4.66 -9.93
N ASP A 3 27.57 -5.79 -10.11
CA ASP A 3 27.24 -6.31 -11.44
C ASP A 3 26.38 -5.29 -12.19
N ASP A 4 26.76 -4.94 -13.42
CA ASP A 4 26.02 -3.96 -14.24
C ASP A 4 24.55 -4.36 -14.44
N ARG A 5 24.24 -5.66 -14.38
CA ARG A 5 22.88 -6.19 -14.42
C ARG A 5 22.04 -5.77 -13.22
N ILE A 6 22.66 -5.66 -12.04
CA ILE A 6 22.00 -5.23 -10.81
C ILE A 6 21.65 -3.75 -10.89
N VAL A 7 22.60 -2.92 -11.36
CA VAL A 7 22.39 -1.48 -11.49
C VAL A 7 21.30 -1.20 -12.52
N HIS A 8 21.28 -1.93 -13.63
CA HIS A 8 20.22 -1.84 -14.63
C HIS A 8 18.85 -2.23 -14.04
N TRP A 9 18.78 -3.31 -13.25
CA TRP A 9 17.52 -3.72 -12.62
C TRP A 9 17.02 -2.73 -11.56
N LEU A 10 17.93 -2.17 -10.75
CA LEU A 10 17.59 -1.16 -9.74
C LEU A 10 17.21 0.21 -10.32
N GLY A 11 17.55 0.47 -11.58
CA GLY A 11 17.28 1.75 -12.22
C GLY A 11 15.80 2.06 -12.35
N GLU A 12 14.94 1.04 -12.51
CA GLU A 12 13.50 1.24 -12.76
C GLU A 12 12.62 0.11 -12.21
N PRO A 13 12.48 -0.07 -10.89
CA PRO A 13 11.40 -0.90 -10.36
C PRO A 13 10.07 -0.23 -10.73
N SER A 14 9.29 -0.88 -11.60
CA SER A 14 7.96 -0.40 -11.95
C SER A 14 7.06 -0.50 -10.71
N THR A 15 6.64 0.64 -10.17
CA THR A 15 5.73 0.72 -9.01
C THR A 15 4.50 1.53 -9.35
N GLU A 16 3.36 1.16 -8.78
CA GLU A 16 2.11 1.92 -8.86
C GLU A 16 2.09 3.06 -7.82
N SER A 17 1.42 4.15 -8.16
CA SER A 17 1.14 5.27 -7.25
C SER A 17 -0.32 5.32 -6.84
N ARG A 18 -0.58 5.64 -5.56
CA ARG A 18 -1.95 5.74 -5.01
C ARG A 18 -2.05 6.84 -3.95
N PRO A 19 -2.81 7.92 -4.21
CA PRO A 19 -3.45 8.68 -3.17
C PRO A 19 -4.42 7.81 -2.38
N CYS A 20 -4.50 8.04 -1.08
CA CYS A 20 -5.44 7.41 -0.18
C CYS A 20 -6.07 8.49 0.70
N GLY A 21 -7.35 8.35 0.98
CA GLY A 21 -8.08 9.23 1.89
C GLY A 21 -8.44 8.50 3.17
N ALA A 22 -8.36 9.19 4.30
CA ALA A 22 -9.01 8.78 5.54
C ALA A 22 -10.14 9.77 5.83
N PHE A 23 -11.34 9.27 6.06
CA PHE A 23 -12.54 10.07 6.35
C PHE A 23 -13.07 9.68 7.73
N LEU A 24 -13.22 10.66 8.61
CA LEU A 24 -13.73 10.46 9.97
C LEU A 24 -15.22 10.83 10.03
N PHE A 25 -16.03 9.96 10.59
CA PHE A 25 -17.45 10.20 10.81
C PHE A 25 -17.81 9.96 12.27
N ASP A 26 -18.83 10.67 12.74
CA ASP A 26 -19.38 10.46 14.08
C ASP A 26 -20.21 9.16 14.15
N LYS A 27 -20.56 8.74 15.37
CA LYS A 27 -21.32 7.51 15.64
C LYS A 27 -22.72 7.43 15.02
N SER A 28 -23.27 8.52 14.47
CA SER A 28 -24.58 8.56 13.83
C SER A 28 -24.72 7.55 12.67
N ILE A 29 -23.60 7.17 12.04
CA ILE A 29 -23.59 6.19 10.93
C ILE A 29 -23.46 4.73 11.38
N ALA A 30 -23.33 4.47 12.68
CA ALA A 30 -22.97 3.14 13.20
C ALA A 30 -23.90 2.03 12.72
N ALA A 31 -25.22 2.27 12.72
CA ALA A 31 -26.21 1.28 12.33
C ALA A 31 -26.08 0.92 10.84
N GLN A 32 -25.95 1.92 9.97
CA GLN A 32 -25.81 1.75 8.53
C GLN A 32 -24.49 1.06 8.19
N VAL A 33 -23.39 1.44 8.85
CA VAL A 33 -22.08 0.80 8.66
C VAL A 33 -22.14 -0.67 9.07
N LYS A 34 -22.73 -0.98 10.23
CA LYS A 34 -22.90 -2.38 10.69
C LYS A 34 -23.77 -3.22 9.74
N GLN A 35 -24.79 -2.61 9.12
CA GLN A 35 -25.65 -3.27 8.14
C GLN A 35 -24.96 -3.62 6.82
N LEU A 36 -23.81 -3.01 6.50
CA LEU A 36 -23.04 -3.33 5.30
C LEU A 36 -22.54 -4.79 5.29
N GLY A 37 -22.34 -5.39 6.47
CA GLY A 37 -21.85 -6.77 6.60
C GLY A 37 -20.38 -6.96 6.22
N TRP A 38 -19.62 -5.87 6.04
CA TRP A 38 -18.19 -5.90 5.76
C TRP A 38 -17.45 -4.79 6.50
N THR A 39 -16.22 -5.08 6.92
CA THR A 39 -15.28 -4.09 7.47
C THR A 39 -14.27 -3.61 6.43
N ALA A 40 -14.11 -4.37 5.34
CA ALA A 40 -13.32 -3.99 4.19
C ALA A 40 -13.93 -4.55 2.90
N LYS A 41 -13.81 -3.80 1.80
CA LYS A 41 -14.35 -4.18 0.49
C LYS A 41 -13.43 -3.71 -0.62
N TYR A 42 -13.17 -4.60 -1.58
CA TYR A 42 -12.63 -4.22 -2.88
C TYR A 42 -13.75 -3.72 -3.79
N VAL A 43 -13.49 -2.63 -4.51
CA VAL A 43 -14.39 -2.04 -5.50
C VAL A 43 -13.89 -2.43 -6.89
N SER A 44 -14.78 -2.97 -7.71
CA SER A 44 -14.45 -3.35 -9.10
C SER A 44 -14.48 -2.12 -10.02
N ALA A 45 -13.86 -2.23 -11.20
CA ALA A 45 -13.88 -1.16 -12.20
C ALA A 45 -15.30 -0.85 -12.72
N ASP A 46 -16.22 -1.81 -12.64
CA ASP A 46 -17.63 -1.63 -13.02
C ASP A 46 -18.43 -0.90 -11.94
N GLU A 47 -18.00 -0.97 -10.67
CA GLU A 47 -18.63 -0.26 -9.57
C GLU A 47 -18.18 1.21 -9.49
N ASP A 48 -16.87 1.45 -9.59
CA ASP A 48 -16.30 2.81 -9.61
C ASP A 48 -14.89 2.81 -10.22
N SER A 49 -14.56 3.84 -10.99
CA SER A 49 -13.26 3.98 -11.67
C SER A 49 -12.20 4.69 -10.83
N ILE A 50 -12.58 5.34 -9.73
CA ILE A 50 -11.69 6.14 -8.87
C ILE A 50 -11.28 5.33 -7.64
N ILE A 51 -12.23 4.67 -6.98
CA ILE A 51 -12.01 3.93 -5.73
C ILE A 51 -11.72 2.47 -6.04
N ARG A 52 -10.66 1.92 -5.42
CA ARG A 52 -10.29 0.50 -5.56
C ARG A 52 -10.57 -0.32 -4.31
N TYR A 53 -10.47 0.30 -3.13
CA TYR A 53 -10.65 -0.39 -1.86
C TYR A 53 -11.15 0.56 -0.77
N LEU A 54 -12.02 0.02 0.08
CA LEU A 54 -12.67 0.68 1.21
C LEU A 54 -12.42 -0.14 2.48
N CYS A 55 -12.20 0.53 3.61
CA CYS A 55 -11.99 -0.13 4.89
C CYS A 55 -12.46 0.73 6.06
N TRP A 56 -13.39 0.20 6.84
CA TRP A 56 -13.76 0.71 8.15
C TRP A 56 -12.69 0.30 9.15
N ASP A 57 -11.67 1.14 9.31
CA ASP A 57 -10.42 0.80 10.00
C ASP A 57 -10.63 0.44 11.48
N ASN A 58 -11.45 1.23 12.19
CA ASN A 58 -11.79 0.95 13.58
C ASN A 58 -12.51 -0.40 13.74
N LEU A 59 -13.41 -0.74 12.83
CA LEU A 59 -14.11 -2.03 12.86
C LEU A 59 -13.20 -3.20 12.46
N LYS A 60 -12.32 -3.01 11.47
CA LYS A 60 -11.36 -4.05 11.04
C LYS A 60 -10.38 -4.41 12.15
N LYS A 61 -10.01 -3.44 13.00
CA LYS A 61 -9.12 -3.62 14.15
C LYS A 61 -9.82 -4.18 15.38
N ASP A 62 -11.12 -4.46 15.31
CA ASP A 62 -11.96 -4.84 16.45
C ASP A 62 -11.82 -3.84 17.61
N ALA A 63 -11.70 -2.55 17.27
CA ALA A 63 -11.59 -1.50 18.27
C ALA A 63 -12.92 -1.34 19.00
N THR A 64 -12.88 -1.29 20.33
CA THR A 64 -14.08 -1.26 21.18
C THR A 64 -14.80 0.09 21.22
N SER A 65 -14.20 1.16 20.69
CA SER A 65 -14.84 2.49 20.63
C SER A 65 -15.67 2.60 19.35
N GLU A 66 -16.97 2.79 19.54
CA GLU A 66 -17.94 3.09 18.49
C GLU A 66 -18.27 4.59 18.42
N ASP A 67 -17.44 5.44 19.03
CA ASP A 67 -17.70 6.88 19.09
C ASP A 67 -17.45 7.57 17.75
N HIS A 68 -16.53 7.02 16.95
CA HIS A 68 -16.21 7.49 15.61
C HIS A 68 -15.97 6.31 14.66
N PHE A 69 -16.15 6.57 13.38
CA PHE A 69 -15.96 5.61 12.29
C PHE A 69 -14.98 6.17 11.28
N THR A 70 -13.88 5.45 11.04
CA THR A 70 -12.85 5.88 10.10
C THR A 70 -12.93 5.04 8.83
N LEU A 71 -13.25 5.67 7.71
CA LEU A 71 -13.23 5.04 6.39
C LEU A 71 -11.90 5.36 5.70
N LEU A 72 -11.06 4.34 5.55
CA LEU A 72 -9.89 4.39 4.67
C LEU A 72 -10.31 4.07 3.24
N VAL A 73 -9.84 4.88 2.30
CA VAL A 73 -10.16 4.80 0.88
C VAL A 73 -8.87 4.76 0.10
N HIS A 74 -8.67 3.72 -0.70
CA HIS A 74 -7.56 3.64 -1.64
C HIS A 74 -8.09 3.86 -3.04
N THR A 75 -7.45 4.76 -3.79
CA THR A 75 -7.81 5.00 -5.18
C THR A 75 -7.25 3.90 -6.10
N GLY A 76 -7.77 3.85 -7.32
CA GLY A 76 -7.21 3.10 -8.43
C GLY A 76 -5.87 3.68 -8.91
N VAL A 77 -5.13 2.86 -9.65
CA VAL A 77 -3.82 3.21 -10.22
C VAL A 77 -3.93 4.35 -11.24
N PRO A 78 -4.86 4.33 -12.21
CA PRO A 78 -4.92 5.40 -13.22
C PRO A 78 -5.15 6.77 -12.61
N PHE A 79 -6.05 6.85 -11.61
CA PHE A 79 -6.26 8.07 -10.85
C PHE A 79 -5.01 8.47 -10.05
N GLY A 80 -4.34 7.48 -9.45
CA GLY A 80 -3.15 7.74 -8.65
C GLY A 80 -1.99 8.30 -9.45
N GLU A 81 -1.70 7.73 -10.63
CA GLU A 81 -0.66 8.24 -11.54
C GLU A 81 -0.93 9.67 -11.99
N GLN A 82 -2.19 10.03 -12.23
CA GLN A 82 -2.57 11.39 -12.64
C GLN A 82 -2.32 12.44 -11.53
N TYR A 83 -2.56 12.07 -10.27
CA TYR A 83 -2.60 13.02 -9.16
C TYR A 83 -1.39 12.96 -8.23
N ILE A 84 -0.56 11.91 -8.24
CA ILE A 84 0.47 11.67 -7.20
C ILE A 84 1.41 12.86 -6.97
N ASP A 85 1.80 13.56 -8.03
CA ASP A 85 2.70 14.72 -8.00
C ASP A 85 2.03 16.05 -7.67
N ARG A 86 0.69 16.11 -7.67
CA ARG A 86 -0.09 17.34 -7.51
C ARG A 86 -0.46 17.59 -6.05
N LYS A 87 0.56 17.85 -5.22
CA LYS A 87 0.42 17.98 -3.75
C LYS A 87 -0.41 19.18 -3.31
N ASP A 88 -0.50 20.20 -4.14
CA ASP A 88 -1.34 21.39 -3.94
C ASP A 88 -2.83 21.15 -4.25
N GLN A 89 -3.19 19.95 -4.72
CA GLN A 89 -4.54 19.60 -5.15
C GLN A 89 -5.23 18.57 -4.25
N ASP A 90 -4.86 18.50 -2.97
CA ASP A 90 -5.47 17.55 -2.02
C ASP A 90 -7.00 17.75 -1.92
N GLU A 91 -7.50 18.98 -1.98
CA GLU A 91 -8.95 19.25 -2.00
C GLU A 91 -9.64 18.74 -3.26
N GLU A 92 -9.00 18.82 -4.44
CA GLU A 92 -9.56 18.28 -5.68
C GLU A 92 -9.63 16.74 -5.62
N VAL A 93 -8.58 16.12 -5.08
CA VAL A 93 -8.54 14.67 -4.83
C VAL A 93 -9.66 14.27 -3.87
N LEU A 94 -9.79 14.94 -2.73
CA LEU A 94 -10.84 14.66 -1.75
C LEU A 94 -12.22 14.89 -2.33
N ALA A 95 -12.46 15.97 -3.08
CA ALA A 95 -13.74 16.23 -3.73
C ALA A 95 -14.14 15.11 -4.70
N THR A 96 -13.18 14.62 -5.51
CA THR A 96 -13.40 13.52 -6.45
C THR A 96 -13.68 12.19 -5.73
N VAL A 97 -12.94 11.92 -4.65
CA VAL A 97 -13.15 10.73 -3.81
C VAL A 97 -14.51 10.81 -3.10
N ARG A 98 -14.89 11.96 -2.52
CA ARG A 98 -16.21 12.19 -1.90
C ARG A 98 -17.36 11.94 -2.88
N ALA A 99 -17.24 12.43 -4.11
CA ALA A 99 -18.25 12.20 -5.14
C ALA A 99 -18.41 10.70 -5.46
N SER A 100 -17.31 9.96 -5.48
CA SER A 100 -17.31 8.51 -5.72
C SER A 100 -17.85 7.73 -4.51
N LEU A 101 -17.46 8.12 -3.29
CA LEU A 101 -18.02 7.60 -2.04
C LEU A 101 -19.52 7.79 -1.95
N LYS A 102 -20.05 8.96 -2.35
CA LYS A 102 -21.50 9.22 -2.30
C LYS A 102 -22.30 8.32 -3.24
N LYS A 103 -21.70 7.84 -4.35
CA LYS A 103 -22.30 6.83 -5.23
C LYS A 103 -22.31 5.44 -4.58
N LEU A 104 -21.17 5.04 -4.01
CA LEU A 104 -20.98 3.71 -3.42
C LEU A 104 -21.70 3.54 -2.07
N LEU A 105 -21.75 4.60 -1.26
CA LEU A 105 -22.27 4.64 0.10
C LEU A 105 -23.15 5.90 0.26
N PRO A 106 -24.37 5.91 -0.32
CA PRO A 106 -25.20 7.11 -0.39
C PRO A 106 -25.69 7.62 0.97
N PHE A 107 -25.64 6.79 2.02
CA PHE A 107 -26.03 7.18 3.37
C PHE A 107 -24.97 8.03 4.11
N LEU A 108 -23.73 8.13 3.59
CA LEU A 108 -22.68 8.87 4.29
C LEU A 108 -23.08 10.36 4.45
N PRO A 109 -22.97 10.92 5.67
CA PRO A 109 -23.09 12.34 5.92
C PRO A 109 -21.81 13.07 5.47
N SER A 110 -21.72 14.36 5.76
CA SER A 110 -20.41 15.04 5.73
C SER A 110 -19.51 14.45 6.80
N GLU A 111 -18.25 14.24 6.45
CA GLU A 111 -17.23 13.83 7.40
C GLU A 111 -16.83 14.95 8.36
N GLU A 112 -16.37 14.57 9.55
CA GLU A 112 -15.85 15.50 10.57
C GLU A 112 -14.42 15.93 10.27
N ASP A 113 -13.63 15.05 9.66
CA ASP A 113 -12.24 15.31 9.29
C ASP A 113 -11.79 14.43 8.11
N THR A 114 -10.74 14.89 7.41
CA THR A 114 -10.12 14.20 6.29
C THR A 114 -8.61 14.30 6.28
N ILE A 115 -7.95 13.20 5.89
CA ILE A 115 -6.51 13.20 5.60
C ILE A 115 -6.28 12.60 4.22
N VAL A 116 -5.39 13.21 3.43
CA VAL A 116 -4.83 12.61 2.21
C VAL A 116 -3.43 12.09 2.50
N HIS A 117 -3.17 10.85 2.12
CA HIS A 117 -1.84 10.26 2.11
C HIS A 117 -1.47 9.83 0.69
N ARG A 118 -0.22 10.07 0.28
CA ARG A 118 0.24 9.85 -1.10
C ARG A 118 1.33 8.79 -1.13
N TRP A 119 0.95 7.56 -1.51
CA TRP A 119 1.89 6.47 -1.74
C TRP A 119 2.45 6.57 -3.16
N ARG A 120 3.60 7.22 -3.32
CA ARG A 120 4.27 7.30 -4.64
C ARG A 120 4.70 5.94 -5.15
N HIS A 121 5.30 5.15 -4.26
CA HIS A 121 5.70 3.78 -4.53
C HIS A 121 4.84 2.88 -3.64
N SER A 122 3.60 2.65 -4.08
CA SER A 122 2.61 1.94 -3.28
C SER A 122 2.82 0.42 -3.33
N GLN A 123 3.02 -0.11 -4.54
CA GLN A 123 3.25 -1.53 -4.80
C GLN A 123 4.10 -1.68 -6.05
N VAL A 124 4.93 -2.72 -6.08
CA VAL A 124 5.71 -3.13 -7.25
C VAL A 124 4.78 -3.81 -8.25
N VAL A 125 4.74 -3.27 -9.47
CA VAL A 125 4.01 -3.83 -10.62
C VAL A 125 4.69 -5.10 -11.11
N LYS A 126 6.02 -5.05 -11.23
CA LYS A 126 6.84 -6.15 -11.71
C LYS A 126 8.01 -6.39 -10.74
N PRO A 127 7.96 -7.48 -9.95
CA PRO A 127 9.08 -7.86 -9.10
C PRO A 127 10.32 -8.24 -9.92
N HIS A 128 11.41 -8.59 -9.23
CA HIS A 128 12.63 -9.09 -9.83
C HIS A 128 12.34 -10.19 -10.86
N ASP A 129 13.05 -10.16 -12.00
CA ASP A 129 12.76 -11.04 -13.15
C ASP A 129 12.90 -12.53 -12.80
N ASP A 130 13.80 -12.85 -11.87
CA ASP A 130 13.91 -14.19 -11.30
C ASP A 130 13.09 -14.29 -9.99
N PRO A 131 11.97 -15.04 -9.98
CA PRO A 131 11.13 -15.20 -8.80
C PRO A 131 11.76 -16.07 -7.70
N LEU A 132 12.88 -16.75 -8.00
CA LEU A 132 13.65 -17.52 -7.03
C LEU A 132 14.72 -16.69 -6.31
N VAL A 133 14.87 -15.41 -6.66
CA VAL A 133 15.82 -14.50 -6.02
C VAL A 133 15.07 -13.64 -4.99
N PRO A 134 15.07 -14.05 -3.70
CA PRO A 134 14.37 -13.31 -2.64
C PRO A 134 15.12 -12.03 -2.24
N SER A 135 16.41 -11.93 -2.53
CA SER A 135 17.29 -10.84 -2.11
C SER A 135 18.58 -10.88 -2.91
N LEU A 136 19.36 -9.81 -2.87
CA LEU A 136 20.57 -9.70 -3.68
C LEU A 136 21.78 -9.18 -2.88
N VAL A 137 22.97 -9.70 -3.18
CA VAL A 137 24.24 -9.20 -2.63
C VAL A 137 24.78 -8.12 -3.55
N LEU A 138 24.71 -6.85 -3.13
CA LEU A 138 25.24 -5.74 -3.92
C LEU A 138 26.76 -5.61 -3.76
N ASN A 139 27.26 -5.80 -2.54
CA ASN A 139 28.69 -5.81 -2.26
C ASN A 139 28.98 -6.75 -1.09
N SER A 140 29.60 -7.88 -1.38
CA SER A 140 29.99 -8.82 -0.35
C SER A 140 31.07 -8.21 0.57
N SER A 141 32.17 -7.67 0.09
CA SER A 141 33.24 -7.12 0.94
C SER A 141 32.75 -6.09 1.98
N LEU A 142 31.71 -5.33 1.66
CA LEU A 142 31.09 -4.33 2.54
C LEU A 142 29.80 -4.80 3.23
N ASN A 143 29.40 -6.06 3.04
CA ASN A 143 28.15 -6.62 3.55
C ASN A 143 26.90 -5.78 3.16
N ILE A 144 26.83 -5.34 1.90
CA ILE A 144 25.68 -4.62 1.37
C ILE A 144 24.76 -5.61 0.65
N TYR A 145 23.54 -5.72 1.15
CA TYR A 145 22.48 -6.62 0.67
C TYR A 145 21.21 -5.81 0.40
N LEU A 146 20.43 -6.28 -0.57
CA LEU A 146 19.16 -5.69 -0.98
C LEU A 146 18.05 -6.70 -0.72
N ALA A 147 16.98 -6.23 -0.10
CA ALA A 147 15.77 -6.98 0.20
C ALA A 147 14.57 -6.03 0.18
N GLY A 148 13.37 -6.59 0.05
CA GLY A 148 12.12 -5.84 0.01
C GLY A 148 11.11 -6.45 -0.96
N ASP A 149 10.02 -5.73 -1.14
CA ASP A 149 8.94 -6.12 -2.05
C ASP A 149 9.35 -6.14 -3.53
N ALA A 150 10.35 -5.36 -3.91
CA ALA A 150 10.91 -5.37 -5.27
C ALA A 150 11.35 -6.76 -5.73
N PHE A 151 11.69 -7.69 -4.83
CA PHE A 151 12.15 -9.02 -5.19
C PHE A 151 11.01 -10.00 -5.44
N LEU A 152 10.12 -10.17 -4.45
CA LEU A 152 9.10 -11.21 -4.48
C LEU A 152 7.69 -10.67 -4.72
N GLY A 153 7.48 -9.36 -4.60
CA GLY A 153 6.21 -8.63 -4.72
C GLY A 153 5.70 -8.03 -3.40
N SER A 154 4.79 -7.06 -3.51
CA SER A 154 4.31 -6.22 -2.40
C SER A 154 3.24 -6.89 -1.54
N THR A 155 3.65 -7.91 -0.80
CA THR A 155 2.85 -8.49 0.29
C THR A 155 3.72 -8.65 1.53
N PHE A 156 3.09 -8.69 2.69
CA PHE A 156 3.79 -8.85 3.97
C PHE A 156 4.72 -10.07 3.99
N ASP A 157 4.21 -11.25 3.63
CA ASP A 157 4.98 -12.50 3.69
C ASP A 157 6.17 -12.49 2.72
N LYS A 158 6.00 -11.92 1.53
CA LYS A 158 7.06 -11.80 0.52
C LYS A 158 8.18 -10.86 0.99
N CYS A 159 7.84 -9.74 1.62
CA CYS A 159 8.83 -8.88 2.26
C CYS A 159 9.57 -9.61 3.39
N LEU A 160 8.85 -10.38 4.20
CA LEU A 160 9.45 -11.16 5.29
C LEU A 160 10.40 -12.24 4.78
N LEU A 161 10.03 -12.96 3.72
CA LEU A 161 10.88 -13.95 3.06
C LEU A 161 12.14 -13.30 2.50
N SER A 162 12.01 -12.16 1.83
CA SER A 162 13.14 -11.37 1.31
C SER A 162 14.09 -10.91 2.42
N ALA A 163 13.56 -10.49 3.58
CA ALA A 163 14.38 -10.13 4.73
C ALA A 163 15.11 -11.34 5.34
N LYS A 164 14.42 -12.48 5.48
CA LYS A 164 15.00 -13.72 6.03
C LYS A 164 16.16 -14.24 5.20
N SER A 165 16.07 -14.19 3.86
CA SER A 165 17.16 -14.66 3.00
C SER A 165 18.45 -13.85 3.18
N VAL A 166 18.35 -12.54 3.47
CA VAL A 166 19.54 -11.73 3.82
C VAL A 166 20.17 -12.17 5.13
N VAL A 167 19.35 -12.47 6.15
CA VAL A 167 19.85 -12.98 7.44
C VAL A 167 20.57 -14.32 7.28
N GLU A 168 20.03 -15.21 6.45
CA GLU A 168 20.65 -16.50 6.13
C GLU A 168 22.01 -16.32 5.43
N MET A 169 22.09 -15.47 4.42
CA MET A 169 23.34 -15.15 3.72
C MET A 169 24.40 -14.56 4.67
N LEU A 170 24.01 -13.66 5.57
CA LEU A 170 24.90 -13.08 6.58
C LEU A 170 25.38 -14.14 7.58
N SER A 171 24.49 -15.03 8.02
CA SER A 171 24.81 -16.08 9.00
C SER A 171 25.79 -17.10 8.43
N GLN A 172 25.57 -17.55 7.19
CA GLN A 172 26.48 -18.48 6.49
C GLN A 172 27.87 -17.88 6.36
N ARG A 173 27.96 -16.58 6.07
CA ARG A 173 29.24 -15.91 5.90
C ARG A 173 30.01 -15.72 7.21
N HIS A 174 29.34 -15.31 8.28
CA HIS A 174 30.01 -15.17 9.58
C HIS A 174 30.35 -16.53 10.19
N GLY A 175 29.54 -17.58 9.93
CA GLY A 175 29.88 -18.95 10.29
C GLY A 175 31.08 -19.50 9.52
N ALA A 176 31.25 -19.13 8.25
CA ALA A 176 32.37 -19.55 7.40
C ALA A 176 33.72 -18.89 7.76
N SER A 177 33.73 -17.77 8.51
CA SER A 177 34.97 -17.14 9.00
C SER A 177 35.56 -17.80 10.27
N SER A 178 34.98 -18.93 10.73
CA SER A 178 35.34 -19.62 11.97
C SER A 178 36.09 -20.95 11.76
N LEU A 179 36.50 -21.26 10.52
CA LEU A 179 37.27 -22.45 10.12
C LEU A 179 38.54 -22.02 9.36
#